data_AF-A0AAU7HC66-F1
#
_entry.id   AF-A0AAU7HC66-F1
#
_cell.length_a   1.000
_cell.length_b   1.000
_cell.length_c   1.000
_cell.angle_alpha   90.00
_cell.angle_beta   90.00
_cell.angle_gamma   90.00
#
_symmetry.space_group_name_H-M   'P 1'
#
loop_
_entity.id
_entity.type
_entity.pdbx_description
1 polymer ?
#
loop_
_entity_poly.entity_id
_entity_poly.type
_entity_poly.pdbx_seq_one_letter_code
_entity_poly.pdbx_strand_id
1 'polypeptide(L)'
;MAKTANQLIKEAYEIARDMPPAQGTIVKELAAILDVSNVALRQVRIERDALLIEVKSWAKECDRITERHTKKRTNLHVLEAMRDLKAICPTSFRNVEAL
;
A
#
# COMPACT_ATOMS: atom_id res chain seq x y z
N MET A 1 12.30 18.50 7.27
CA MET A 1 11.18 17.54 7.13
C MET A 1 10.68 17.58 5.70
N ALA A 2 10.42 16.44 5.08
CA ALA A 2 9.82 16.39 3.74
C ALA A 2 8.35 16.82 3.80
N LYS A 3 7.88 17.56 2.78
CA LYS A 3 6.47 17.99 2.69
C LYS A 3 5.56 16.81 2.38
N THR A 4 4.36 16.82 2.94
CA THR A 4 3.31 15.86 2.58
C THR A 4 2.71 16.19 1.22
N ALA A 5 2.07 15.22 0.55
CA ALA A 5 1.36 15.46 -0.71
C ALA A 5 0.34 16.61 -0.58
N ASN A 6 -0.43 16.67 0.51
CA ASN A 6 -1.42 17.73 0.73
C ASN A 6 -0.77 19.10 0.89
N GLN A 7 0.41 19.18 1.52
CA GLN A 7 1.17 20.43 1.62
C GLN A 7 1.68 20.87 0.23
N LEU A 8 2.20 19.95 -0.58
CA LEU A 8 2.64 20.24 -1.94
C LEU A 8 1.49 20.69 -2.84
N ILE A 9 0.33 20.03 -2.76
CA ILE A 9 -0.88 20.40 -3.51
C ILE A 9 -1.33 21.81 -3.13
N LYS A 10 -1.40 22.11 -1.82
CA LYS A 10 -1.78 23.44 -1.34
C LYS A 10 -0.83 24.53 -1.85
N GLU A 11 0.47 24.31 -1.71
CA GLU A 11 1.49 25.25 -2.18
C GLU A 11 1.46 25.43 -3.70
N ALA A 12 1.22 24.37 -4.46
CA ALA A 12 1.09 24.45 -5.91
C ALA A 12 -0.07 25.38 -6.31
N TYR A 13 -1.24 25.27 -5.66
CA TYR A 13 -2.36 26.19 -5.90
C TYR A 13 -2.06 27.63 -5.47
N GLU A 14 -1.36 27.82 -4.35
CA GLU A 14 -0.96 29.15 -3.86
C GLU A 14 -0.01 29.85 -4.83
N ILE A 15 1.03 29.14 -5.30
CA ILE A 15 2.01 29.70 -6.24
C ILE A 15 1.36 29.95 -7.61
N ALA A 16 0.50 29.03 -8.08
CA ALA A 16 -0.16 29.17 -9.38
C ALA A 16 -1.06 30.40 -9.51
N ARG A 17 -1.49 31.01 -8.39
CA ARG A 17 -2.27 32.26 -8.38
C ARG A 17 -1.46 33.45 -8.87
N ASP A 18 -0.18 33.49 -8.55
CA ASP A 18 0.70 34.64 -8.80
C ASP A 18 1.58 34.42 -10.05
N MET A 19 1.40 33.28 -10.73
CA MET A 19 2.09 32.92 -11.98
C MET A 19 1.39 33.50 -13.21
N PRO A 20 2.12 33.66 -14.35
CA PRO A 20 1.46 33.96 -15.60
C PRO A 20 0.49 32.83 -16.00
N PRO A 21 -0.61 33.14 -16.72
CA PRO A 21 -1.74 32.22 -16.85
C PRO A 21 -1.40 30.82 -17.37
N ALA A 22 -0.53 30.73 -18.38
CA ALA A 22 -0.14 29.44 -18.97
C ALA A 22 0.59 28.54 -17.96
N GLN A 23 1.53 29.11 -17.19
CA GLN A 23 2.29 28.40 -16.17
C GLN A 23 1.40 28.04 -14.97
N GLY A 24 0.54 28.97 -14.54
CA GLY A 24 -0.41 28.74 -13.46
C GLY A 24 -1.37 27.59 -13.76
N THR A 25 -1.85 27.46 -14.99
CA THR A 25 -2.69 26.34 -15.43
C THR A 25 -1.97 25.00 -15.29
N ILE A 26 -0.73 24.90 -15.80
CA ILE A 26 0.06 23.66 -15.73
C ILE A 26 0.30 23.24 -14.26
N VAL A 27 0.63 24.18 -13.38
CA VAL A 27 0.87 23.88 -11.96
C VAL A 27 -0.40 23.38 -11.27
N LYS A 28 -1.58 23.94 -11.60
CA LYS A 28 -2.87 23.47 -11.08
C LYS A 28 -3.20 22.06 -11.59
N GLU A 29 -2.95 21.78 -12.86
CA GLU A 29 -3.14 20.44 -13.44
C GLU A 29 -2.25 19.40 -12.74
N LEU A 30 -0.97 19.73 -12.51
CA LEU A 30 -0.06 18.87 -11.76
C LEU A 30 -0.54 18.64 -10.32
N ALA A 31 -1.05 19.68 -9.65
CA ALA A 31 -1.62 19.55 -8.31
C ALA A 31 -2.85 18.63 -8.29
N ALA A 32 -3.73 18.74 -9.29
CA ALA A 32 -4.89 17.86 -9.44
C ALA A 32 -4.50 16.40 -9.70
N ILE A 33 -3.52 16.16 -10.58
CA ILE A 33 -3.00 14.81 -10.86
C ILE A 33 -2.37 14.21 -9.59
N LEU A 34 -1.60 15.00 -8.84
CA LEU A 34 -0.99 14.56 -7.58
C LEU A 34 -2.06 14.21 -6.54
N ASP A 35 -3.13 14.98 -6.44
CA ASP A 35 -4.23 14.72 -5.50
C ASP A 35 -4.92 13.38 -5.80
N VAL A 36 -5.36 13.19 -7.05
CA VAL A 36 -5.99 11.94 -7.50
C VAL A 36 -5.06 10.75 -7.28
N SER A 37 -3.78 10.89 -7.64
CA SER A 37 -2.79 9.82 -7.48
C SER A 37 -2.54 9.48 -6.01
N ASN A 38 -2.46 10.49 -5.13
CA ASN A 38 -2.25 10.29 -3.70
C ASN A 38 -3.45 9.59 -3.04
N VAL A 39 -4.69 9.96 -3.42
CA VAL A 39 -5.90 9.28 -2.95
C VAL A 39 -5.93 7.82 -3.42
N ALA A 40 -5.70 7.59 -4.72
CA ALA A 40 -5.68 6.24 -5.28
C ALA A 40 -4.60 5.35 -4.62
N LEU A 41 -3.39 5.88 -4.43
CA LEU A 41 -2.31 5.14 -3.77
C LEU A 41 -2.62 4.79 -2.31
N ARG A 42 -3.29 5.68 -1.57
CA ARG A 42 -3.73 5.40 -0.20
C ARG A 42 -4.79 4.30 -0.18
N GLN A 43 -5.76 4.36 -1.09
CA GLN A 43 -6.81 3.36 -1.20
C GLN A 43 -6.23 1.97 -1.53
N VAL A 44 -5.35 1.88 -2.52
CA VAL A 44 -4.66 0.63 -2.90
C VAL A 44 -3.84 0.07 -1.73
N ARG A 45 -3.21 0.92 -0.91
CA ARG A 45 -2.50 0.46 0.29
C ARG A 45 -3.44 -0.14 1.33
N ILE A 46 -4.59 0.48 1.57
CA ILE A 46 -5.59 -0.03 2.51
C ILE A 46 -6.11 -1.40 2.04
N GLU A 47 -6.44 -1.52 0.76
CA GLU A 47 -6.92 -2.77 0.16
C GLU A 47 -5.87 -3.88 0.23
N ARG A 48 -4.61 -3.55 -0.07
CA ARG A 48 -3.48 -4.47 0.06
C ARG A 48 -3.32 -4.95 1.50
N ASP A 49 -3.40 -4.06 2.48
CA ASP A 49 -3.22 -4.40 3.89
C ASP A 49 -4.37 -5.27 4.40
N ALA A 50 -5.60 -5.01 3.94
CA ALA A 50 -6.75 -5.88 4.21
C ALA A 50 -6.56 -7.29 3.60
N LEU A 51 -6.14 -7.36 2.32
CA LEU A 51 -5.87 -8.63 1.64
C LEU A 51 -4.77 -9.44 2.35
N LEU A 52 -3.72 -8.77 2.84
CA LEU A 52 -2.66 -9.42 3.61
C LEU A 52 -3.20 -10.09 4.88
N ILE A 53 -4.10 -9.41 5.59
CA ILE A 53 -4.76 -9.94 6.79
C ILE A 53 -5.63 -11.15 6.44
N GLU A 54 -6.41 -11.06 5.35
CA GLU A 54 -7.27 -12.14 4.88
C GLU A 54 -6.47 -13.38 4.48
N VAL A 55 -5.44 -13.21 3.65
CA VAL A 55 -4.55 -14.31 3.21
C VAL A 55 -3.92 -15.00 4.42
N LYS A 56 -3.41 -14.24 5.39
CA LYS A 56 -2.84 -14.81 6.62
C LYS A 56 -3.88 -15.54 7.46
N SER A 57 -5.11 -15.06 7.50
CA SER A 57 -6.20 -15.69 8.27
C SER A 57 -6.67 -16.99 7.63
N TRP A 58 -6.81 -17.00 6.31
CA TRP A 58 -7.12 -18.21 5.55
C TRP A 58 -6.02 -19.27 5.65
N ALA A 59 -4.75 -18.87 5.51
CA ALA A 59 -3.63 -19.79 5.65
C ALA A 59 -3.58 -20.44 7.05
N LYS A 60 -3.88 -19.68 8.11
CA LYS A 60 -4.01 -20.22 9.47
C LYS A 60 -5.18 -21.20 9.61
N GLU A 61 -6.31 -20.95 8.95
CA GLU A 61 -7.42 -21.89 8.98
C GLU A 61 -7.07 -23.17 8.20
N CYS A 62 -6.37 -23.08 7.06
CA CYS A 62 -5.84 -24.24 6.36
C CYS A 62 -4.93 -25.07 7.28
N ASP A 63 -3.98 -24.43 7.96
CA ASP A 63 -3.13 -25.11 8.94
C ASP A 63 -3.97 -25.76 10.04
N ARG A 64 -4.95 -25.06 10.63
CA ARG A 64 -5.85 -25.62 11.65
C ARG A 64 -6.64 -26.84 11.14
N ILE A 65 -7.13 -26.79 9.90
CA ILE A 65 -7.83 -27.91 9.28
C ILE A 65 -6.87 -29.10 9.12
N THR A 66 -5.64 -28.87 8.65
CA THR A 66 -4.62 -29.90 8.53
C THR A 66 -4.28 -30.51 9.89
N GLU A 67 -4.12 -29.69 10.94
CA GLU A 67 -3.86 -30.16 12.30
C GLU A 67 -5.01 -31.04 12.83
N ARG A 68 -6.27 -30.65 12.59
CA ARG A 68 -7.44 -31.44 13.02
C ARG A 68 -7.46 -32.84 12.40
N HIS A 69 -7.09 -32.97 11.12
CA HIS A 69 -7.12 -34.24 10.39
C HIS A 69 -5.88 -35.09 10.65
N THR A 70 -4.70 -34.48 10.65
CA THR A 70 -3.42 -35.21 10.76
C THR A 70 -2.98 -35.44 12.21
N LYS A 71 -3.57 -34.69 13.17
CA LYS A 71 -3.15 -34.61 14.57
C LYS A 71 -1.70 -34.14 14.75
N LYS A 72 -1.10 -33.53 13.72
CA LYS A 72 0.24 -32.96 13.74
C LYS A 72 0.16 -31.46 13.61
N ARG A 73 0.88 -30.74 14.49
CA ARG A 73 1.00 -29.27 14.43
C ARG A 73 1.67 -28.86 13.11
N THR A 74 1.14 -27.84 12.43
CA THR A 74 1.70 -27.34 11.18
C THR A 74 1.52 -25.83 11.04
N ASN A 75 2.45 -25.19 10.34
CA ASN A 75 2.38 -23.80 9.91
C ASN A 75 2.76 -23.65 8.42
N LEU A 76 2.70 -24.76 7.67
CA LEU A 76 3.15 -24.85 6.29
C LEU A 76 2.42 -23.84 5.40
N HIS A 77 1.09 -23.76 5.50
CA HIS A 77 0.30 -22.90 4.61
C HIS A 77 0.56 -21.43 4.89
N VAL A 78 0.74 -21.04 6.16
CA VAL A 78 1.15 -19.67 6.50
C VAL A 78 2.52 -19.34 5.92
N LEU A 79 3.49 -20.25 6.03
CA LEU A 79 4.84 -20.02 5.48
C LEU A 79 4.84 -19.91 3.96
N GLU A 80 4.10 -20.77 3.27
CA GLU A 80 3.93 -20.73 1.81
C GLU A 80 3.24 -19.43 1.37
N ALA A 81 2.11 -19.09 1.98
CA ALA A 81 1.40 -17.84 1.65
C ALA A 81 2.27 -16.59 1.85
N MET A 82 3.08 -16.54 2.91
CA MET A 82 3.99 -15.40 3.13
C MET A 82 5.14 -15.37 2.11
N ARG A 83 5.66 -16.54 1.67
CA ARG A 83 6.65 -16.61 0.58
C ARG A 83 6.06 -16.12 -0.74
N ASP A 84 4.85 -16.54 -1.07
CA ASP A 84 4.19 -16.18 -2.32
C ASP A 84 3.91 -14.67 -2.36
N LEU A 85 3.41 -14.10 -1.26
CA LEU A 85 3.24 -12.66 -1.14
C LEU A 85 4.55 -11.89 -1.32
N LYS A 86 5.64 -12.40 -0.74
CA LYS A 86 6.99 -11.81 -0.92
C LYS A 86 7.46 -11.88 -2.37
N ALA A 87 7.15 -12.98 -3.07
CA ALA A 87 7.50 -13.16 -4.49
C ALA A 87 6.69 -12.21 -5.40
N ILE A 88 5.40 -12.03 -5.12
CA ILE A 88 4.50 -11.14 -5.89
C ILE A 88 4.89 -9.67 -5.72
N CYS A 89 5.33 -9.25 -4.51
CA CYS A 89 5.69 -7.87 -4.26
C CYS A 89 7.01 -7.73 -3.47
N PRO A 90 8.18 -7.88 -4.13
CA PRO A 90 9.49 -7.88 -3.47
C PRO A 90 9.82 -6.56 -2.76
N THR A 91 9.25 -5.45 -3.23
CA THR A 91 9.47 -4.10 -2.71
C THR A 91 8.64 -3.77 -1.46
N SER A 92 7.51 -4.45 -1.23
CA SER A 92 6.65 -4.19 -0.06
C SER A 92 7.15 -4.85 1.23
N PHE A 93 8.05 -5.83 1.14
CA PHE A 93 8.58 -6.56 2.31
C PHE A 93 9.97 -6.10 2.79
N ARG A 94 10.56 -5.06 2.19
CA ARG A 94 11.88 -4.55 2.61
C ARG A 94 11.92 -3.98 4.05
N ASN A 95 10.76 -3.81 4.69
CA ASN A 95 10.66 -3.33 6.08
C ASN A 95 10.20 -4.42 7.08
N VAL A 96 10.11 -5.69 6.67
CA VAL A 96 9.67 -6.78 7.58
C VAL A 96 10.84 -7.41 8.34
N GLU A 97 12.09 -7.01 8.08
CA GLU A 97 13.27 -7.45 8.85
C GLU A 97 13.43 -6.73 10.21
N ALA A 98 12.45 -5.93 10.63
CA ALA A 98 12.45 -5.19 11.90
C ALA A 98 11.37 -5.65 12.90
N LEU A 99 10.79 -6.85 12.76
CA LEU A 99 9.85 -7.43 13.73
C LEU A 99 10.24 -8.84 14.14
#